data_AF-A0A532UM48-F1
#
_entry.id   AF-A0A532UM48-F1
#
_cell.length_a   1.000
_cell.length_b   1.000
_cell.length_c   1.000
_cell.angle_alpha   90.00
_cell.angle_beta   90.00
_cell.angle_gamma   90.00
#
_symmetry.space_group_name_H-M   'P 1'
#
loop_
_entity.id
_entity.type
_entity.pdbx_description
1 polymer ?
#
loop_
_entity_poly.entity_id
_entity_poly.type
_entity_poly.pdbx_seq_one_letter_code
_entity_poly.pdbx_strand_id
1 'polypeptide(L)'
;MKSILFCRLSFFCGLVLGISLLWSGAATNAANAASAPVGAVEESESYDVGGVLEFRIAPQKPGSGTGTSPVTKEEIAQCRKDLAANGPMAAKSRNDRFVWVEITSGVKVSENLITGEYRGAACLLVHNRAPFVIWPGTGWGLLSVRKGAADNMGRPYIGFRFDRVGADLFYNLTSANIDEALAIIVDGKVVSAPTISTAVGSQAVISGDFTREQIDEMVKVLRKDVLPAPGSTTAPRSATAPRVIKTYVIAALLIVLGISTLVYFVYR
;
A
#
# COMPACT_ATOMS: atom_id res chain seq x y z
N MET A 1 -30.21 -25.21 49.48
CA MET A 1 -31.29 -24.65 50.33
C MET A 1 -31.55 -23.22 49.89
N LYS A 2 -32.80 -22.93 49.47
CA LYS A 2 -33.55 -21.65 49.36
C LYS A 2 -32.82 -20.42 48.75
N SER A 3 -33.17 -19.85 47.59
CA SER A 3 -34.45 -19.36 47.04
C SER A 3 -34.89 -17.95 47.52
N ILE A 4 -34.93 -17.00 46.57
CA ILE A 4 -36.11 -16.20 46.13
C ILE A 4 -36.47 -14.85 46.83
N LEU A 5 -36.90 -13.90 45.95
CA LEU A 5 -37.81 -12.70 46.09
C LEU A 5 -37.21 -11.35 46.58
N PHE A 6 -37.28 -10.22 45.86
CA PHE A 6 -38.38 -9.41 45.25
C PHE A 6 -39.36 -8.77 46.27
N CYS A 7 -39.37 -7.41 46.36
CA CYS A 7 -40.53 -6.50 46.56
C CYS A 7 -40.04 -5.08 46.94
N ARG A 8 -40.38 -4.01 46.19
CA ARG A 8 -41.50 -3.03 46.40
C ARG A 8 -41.38 -2.26 47.73
N LEU A 9 -41.55 -0.94 47.84
CA LEU A 9 -42.73 -0.14 47.43
C LEU A 9 -42.54 1.34 47.89
N SER A 10 -43.02 2.31 47.07
CA SER A 10 -43.66 3.59 47.48
C SER A 10 -42.83 4.74 48.11
N PHE A 11 -43.14 6.04 47.99
CA PHE A 11 -44.32 6.78 47.51
C PHE A 11 -44.01 8.31 47.41
N PHE A 12 -44.73 9.01 46.51
CA PHE A 12 -45.25 10.41 46.61
C PHE A 12 -44.26 11.59 46.66
N CYS A 13 -44.51 12.81 46.16
CA CYS A 13 -45.71 13.57 45.76
C CYS A 13 -45.22 14.77 44.89
N GLY A 14 -45.79 15.11 43.73
CA GLY A 14 -46.81 16.17 43.55
C GLY A 14 -46.19 17.57 43.33
N LEU A 15 -46.10 18.10 42.10
CA LEU A 15 -47.08 18.93 41.35
C LEU A 15 -46.86 20.45 41.56
N VAL A 16 -46.77 21.24 40.47
CA VAL A 16 -47.49 22.52 40.20
C VAL A 16 -46.91 23.25 38.95
N LEU A 17 -47.82 23.44 37.97
CA LEU A 17 -48.05 24.51 36.95
C LEU A 17 -47.02 25.66 36.86
N GLY A 18 -46.68 26.30 35.73
CA GLY A 18 -47.31 26.51 34.42
C GLY A 18 -47.10 27.98 33.98
N ILE A 19 -46.99 28.22 32.66
CA ILE A 19 -47.40 29.47 31.94
C ILE A 19 -46.36 30.59 31.64
N SER A 20 -46.26 30.85 30.32
CA SER A 20 -46.07 32.12 29.58
C SER A 20 -44.69 32.71 29.21
N LEU A 21 -44.48 32.63 27.89
CA LEU A 21 -43.76 33.49 26.95
C LEU A 21 -43.74 35.00 27.29
N LEU A 22 -42.59 35.63 27.09
CA LEU A 22 -42.50 37.04 26.70
C LEU A 22 -41.38 37.22 25.67
N TRP A 23 -41.76 37.88 24.58
CA TRP A 23 -41.00 38.12 23.35
C TRP A 23 -40.68 39.62 23.29
N SER A 24 -39.41 39.99 23.09
CA SER A 24 -38.93 41.28 22.57
C SER A 24 -37.41 41.18 22.46
N GLY A 25 -36.70 41.51 21.39
CA GLY A 25 -37.02 42.07 20.09
C GLY A 25 -35.69 42.43 19.39
N ALA A 26 -35.75 42.50 18.05
CA ALA A 26 -34.89 43.28 17.16
C ALA A 26 -33.39 42.91 16.95
N ALA A 27 -33.16 42.34 15.76
CA ALA A 27 -32.34 42.89 14.67
C ALA A 27 -30.80 42.71 14.66
N THR A 28 -30.36 42.16 13.51
CA THR A 28 -29.25 42.56 12.62
C THR A 28 -28.15 41.53 12.33
N ASN A 29 -27.95 41.38 11.03
CA ASN A 29 -26.71 41.11 10.29
C ASN A 29 -26.34 39.69 9.87
N ALA A 30 -26.04 39.67 8.57
CA ALA A 30 -25.63 38.57 7.72
C ALA A 30 -24.15 38.24 7.87
N ALA A 31 -23.81 37.06 7.32
CA ALA A 31 -22.48 36.58 6.94
C ALA A 31 -21.49 36.27 8.07
N ASN A 32 -21.26 34.99 8.35
CA ASN A 32 -19.95 34.39 8.06
C ASN A 32 -20.00 32.86 8.03
N ALA A 33 -19.36 32.29 7.03
CA ALA A 33 -19.00 30.89 6.97
C ALA A 33 -17.74 30.67 7.83
N ALA A 34 -17.74 29.68 8.73
CA ALA A 34 -16.49 29.16 9.31
C ALA A 34 -16.71 27.76 9.92
N SER A 35 -16.20 26.76 9.19
CA SER A 35 -15.42 25.61 9.69
C SER A 35 -15.90 24.83 10.93
N ALA A 36 -16.30 23.59 10.68
CA ALA A 36 -16.31 22.49 11.65
C ALA A 36 -14.89 22.14 12.16
N PRO A 37 -14.73 21.68 13.41
CA PRO A 37 -13.42 21.33 13.97
C PRO A 37 -12.91 19.99 13.42
N VAL A 38 -11.77 20.04 12.73
CA VAL A 38 -10.92 18.90 12.39
C VAL A 38 -10.16 18.50 13.65
N GLY A 39 -10.36 17.26 14.12
CA GLY A 39 -9.68 16.79 15.33
C GLY A 39 -9.92 15.32 15.61
N ALA A 40 -9.25 14.46 14.82
CA ALA A 40 -8.72 13.15 15.21
C ALA A 40 -8.32 12.40 13.92
N VAL A 41 -7.21 12.82 13.31
CA VAL A 41 -6.49 11.96 12.36
C VAL A 41 -5.64 11.05 13.22
N GLU A 42 -6.10 9.83 13.45
CA GLU A 42 -5.25 8.76 13.95
C GLU A 42 -4.19 8.47 12.88
N GLU A 43 -2.96 8.83 13.24
CA GLU A 43 -1.69 8.23 12.81
C GLU A 43 -1.62 7.87 11.31
N SER A 44 -1.54 8.91 10.48
CA SER A 44 -0.97 8.78 9.14
C SER A 44 0.48 8.33 9.28
N GLU A 45 0.78 7.07 8.96
CA GLU A 45 2.12 6.70 8.50
C GLU A 45 2.46 7.66 7.35
N SER A 46 3.22 8.71 7.66
CA SER A 46 3.79 9.61 6.67
C SER A 46 4.77 8.79 5.87
N TYR A 47 4.34 8.30 4.72
CA TYR A 47 5.22 7.62 3.77
C TYR A 47 6.36 8.58 3.44
N ASP A 48 7.60 8.17 3.76
CA ASP A 48 8.81 8.83 3.29
C ASP A 48 8.91 8.52 1.78
N VAL A 49 8.39 9.44 0.96
CA VAL A 49 8.24 9.27 -0.49
C VAL A 49 9.57 9.62 -1.16
N GLY A 50 10.56 8.73 -1.01
CA GLY A 50 11.90 8.88 -1.57
C GLY A 50 12.42 7.59 -2.17
N GLY A 51 12.01 7.29 -3.41
CA GLY A 51 12.55 6.21 -4.26
C GLY A 51 11.84 4.86 -4.08
N VAL A 52 11.62 4.06 -5.13
CA VAL A 52 12.64 3.81 -6.16
C VAL A 52 12.01 3.48 -7.51
N LEU A 53 11.28 2.38 -7.55
CA LEU A 53 10.83 1.70 -8.76
C LEU A 53 9.83 0.64 -8.33
N GLU A 54 8.62 0.69 -8.85
CA GLU A 54 7.61 -0.34 -8.62
C GLU A 54 7.16 -0.93 -9.96
N PHE A 55 6.82 -2.21 -9.92
CA PHE A 55 6.23 -2.92 -11.05
C PHE A 55 4.85 -3.41 -10.66
N ARG A 56 3.85 -3.05 -11.45
CA ARG A 56 2.47 -3.46 -11.24
C ARG A 56 1.87 -3.90 -12.56
N ILE A 57 1.01 -4.91 -12.53
CA ILE A 57 0.21 -5.24 -13.71
C ILE A 57 -0.92 -4.21 -13.85
N ALA A 58 -1.14 -3.72 -15.06
CA ALA A 58 -2.24 -2.84 -15.41
C ALA A 58 -3.31 -3.65 -16.15
N PRO A 59 -4.53 -3.77 -15.57
CA PRO A 59 -5.60 -4.52 -16.21
C PRO A 59 -6.08 -3.85 -17.49
N GLN A 60 -6.52 -4.69 -18.43
CA GLN A 60 -7.10 -4.26 -19.69
C GLN A 60 -8.62 -4.05 -19.59
N LYS A 61 -9.17 -3.27 -20.52
CA LYS A 61 -10.60 -3.04 -20.64
C LYS A 61 -11.33 -4.36 -20.93
N PRO A 62 -12.58 -4.52 -20.47
CA PRO A 62 -13.36 -5.73 -20.74
C PRO A 62 -13.56 -5.89 -22.24
N GLY A 63 -13.09 -7.01 -22.79
CA GLY A 63 -13.20 -7.33 -24.22
C GLY A 63 -12.04 -6.86 -25.10
N SER A 64 -10.98 -6.27 -24.54
CA SER A 64 -9.80 -5.85 -25.32
C SER A 64 -8.63 -6.85 -25.33
N GLY A 65 -8.74 -8.00 -24.64
CA GLY A 65 -7.65 -9.00 -24.62
C GLY A 65 -7.98 -10.32 -23.91
N THR A 66 -7.03 -11.26 -23.99
CA THR A 66 -6.99 -12.60 -23.36
C THR A 66 -6.34 -12.59 -21.97
N GLY A 67 -6.23 -11.41 -21.35
CA GLY A 67 -5.55 -11.19 -20.08
C GLY A 67 -6.03 -12.13 -18.97
N THR A 68 -5.09 -12.52 -18.10
CA THR A 68 -5.34 -13.47 -17.01
C THR A 68 -6.08 -12.80 -15.84
N SER A 69 -6.18 -11.48 -15.83
CA SER A 69 -6.88 -10.68 -14.80
C SER A 69 -8.10 -9.95 -15.35
N PRO A 70 -9.25 -10.62 -15.52
CA PRO A 70 -10.47 -9.95 -15.97
C PRO A 70 -10.96 -8.95 -14.93
N VAL A 71 -11.26 -7.73 -15.39
CA VAL A 71 -11.91 -6.68 -14.59
C VAL A 71 -13.31 -6.46 -15.14
N THR A 72 -14.31 -6.37 -14.26
CA THR A 72 -15.69 -6.16 -14.69
C THR A 72 -15.97 -4.67 -14.94
N LYS A 73 -17.01 -4.38 -15.75
CA LYS A 73 -17.42 -2.99 -16.01
C LYS A 73 -17.86 -2.29 -14.73
N GLU A 74 -18.47 -3.03 -13.82
CA GLU A 74 -18.95 -2.58 -12.52
C GLU A 74 -17.77 -2.21 -11.61
N GLU A 75 -16.72 -3.03 -11.58
CA GLU A 75 -15.49 -2.75 -10.82
C GLU A 75 -14.79 -1.48 -11.32
N ILE A 76 -14.72 -1.29 -12.64
CA ILE A 76 -14.14 -0.08 -13.23
C ILE A 76 -14.95 1.16 -12.84
N ALA A 77 -16.28 1.07 -12.89
CA ALA A 77 -17.16 2.16 -12.50
C ALA A 77 -16.97 2.52 -11.02
N GLN A 78 -16.81 1.53 -10.14
CA GLN A 78 -16.53 1.74 -8.73
C GLN A 78 -15.16 2.40 -8.53
N CYS A 79 -14.11 1.89 -9.17
CA CYS A 79 -12.76 2.46 -9.10
C CYS A 79 -12.75 3.93 -9.55
N ARG A 80 -13.51 4.29 -10.58
CA ARG A 80 -13.63 5.69 -11.04
C ARG A 80 -14.33 6.60 -10.03
N LYS A 81 -15.37 6.10 -9.35
CA LYS A 81 -16.00 6.84 -8.25
C LYS A 81 -15.02 7.08 -7.10
N ASP A 82 -14.25 6.06 -6.74
CA ASP A 82 -13.23 6.16 -5.69
C ASP A 82 -12.10 7.13 -6.07
N LEU A 83 -11.68 7.17 -7.34
CA LEU A 83 -10.72 8.16 -7.85
C LEU A 83 -11.25 9.59 -7.68
N ALA A 84 -12.51 9.84 -8.05
CA ALA A 84 -13.11 11.16 -7.93
C ALA A 84 -13.23 11.62 -6.47
N ALA A 85 -13.48 10.68 -5.55
CA ALA A 85 -13.64 10.98 -4.13
C ALA A 85 -12.31 11.17 -3.39
N ASN A 86 -11.33 10.30 -3.64
CA ASN A 86 -10.12 10.19 -2.80
C ASN A 86 -8.82 10.56 -3.53
N GLY A 87 -8.83 10.62 -4.86
CA GLY A 87 -7.64 10.87 -5.67
C GLY A 87 -6.78 9.64 -5.97
N PRO A 88 -5.66 9.82 -6.68
CA PRO A 88 -4.71 8.75 -7.00
C PRO A 88 -3.97 8.28 -5.74
N MET A 89 -3.50 7.03 -5.78
CA MET A 89 -2.80 6.33 -4.69
C MET A 89 -3.56 6.23 -3.37
N ALA A 90 -4.81 6.66 -3.31
CA ALA A 90 -5.69 6.53 -2.16
C ALA A 90 -6.23 5.09 -1.96
N ALA A 91 -5.37 4.08 -2.14
CA ALA A 91 -5.71 2.74 -1.72
C ALA A 91 -6.03 2.78 -0.23
N LYS A 92 -7.24 2.37 0.14
CA LYS A 92 -7.74 2.33 1.52
C LYS A 92 -7.04 1.22 2.31
N SER A 93 -6.48 0.22 1.63
CA SER A 93 -5.69 -0.87 2.21
C SER A 93 -4.67 -1.46 1.23
N ARG A 94 -3.57 -2.05 1.73
CA ARG A 94 -2.64 -2.89 0.95
C ARG A 94 -3.30 -4.11 0.32
N ASN A 95 -4.49 -4.50 0.77
CA ASN A 95 -5.23 -5.63 0.23
C ASN A 95 -6.29 -5.21 -0.81
N ASP A 96 -6.41 -3.91 -1.11
CA ASP A 96 -7.28 -3.47 -2.21
C ASP A 96 -6.79 -4.10 -3.52
N ARG A 97 -7.74 -4.46 -4.39
CA ARG A 97 -7.38 -5.13 -5.65
C ARG A 97 -6.69 -4.19 -6.62
N PHE A 98 -7.12 -2.93 -6.65
CA PHE A 98 -6.67 -1.93 -7.60
C PHE A 98 -6.36 -0.61 -6.91
N VAL A 99 -5.45 0.14 -7.50
CA VAL A 99 -5.11 1.50 -7.11
C VAL A 99 -4.92 2.35 -8.37
N TRP A 100 -5.18 3.65 -8.26
CA TRP A 100 -4.90 4.60 -9.33
C TRP A 100 -3.52 5.17 -9.15
N VAL A 101 -2.76 5.30 -10.24
CA VAL A 101 -1.44 5.93 -10.21
C VAL A 101 -1.40 7.00 -11.31
N GLU A 102 -0.85 8.16 -10.98
CA GLU A 102 -0.72 9.26 -11.95
C GLU A 102 0.21 8.87 -13.09
N ILE A 103 -0.15 9.27 -14.31
CA ILE A 103 0.67 9.09 -15.50
C ILE A 103 1.53 10.33 -15.68
N THR A 104 2.83 10.12 -15.91
CA THR A 104 3.75 11.21 -16.23
C THR A 104 3.31 11.93 -17.50
N SER A 105 3.25 13.26 -17.47
CA SER A 105 2.84 14.06 -18.62
C SER A 105 3.68 13.74 -19.87
N GLY A 106 3.01 13.52 -21.00
CA GLY A 106 3.64 13.17 -22.27
C GLY A 106 3.82 11.66 -22.50
N VAL A 107 3.62 10.82 -21.49
CA VAL A 107 3.63 9.36 -21.66
C VAL A 107 2.32 8.90 -22.30
N LYS A 108 2.42 8.21 -23.44
CA LYS A 108 1.28 7.57 -24.10
C LYS A 108 1.11 6.15 -23.57
N VAL A 109 -0.09 5.83 -23.11
CA VAL A 109 -0.49 4.48 -22.69
C VAL A 109 -1.43 3.87 -23.72
N SER A 110 -1.45 2.54 -23.82
CA SER A 110 -2.33 1.82 -24.75
C SER A 110 -3.81 2.14 -24.48
N GLU A 111 -4.61 2.29 -25.54
CA GLU A 111 -6.05 2.56 -25.45
C GLU A 111 -6.83 1.43 -24.77
N ASN A 112 -6.26 0.22 -24.77
CA ASN A 112 -6.85 -0.95 -24.14
C ASN A 112 -6.73 -0.92 -22.61
N LEU A 113 -5.99 0.03 -22.04
CA LEU A 113 -5.83 0.18 -20.60
C LEU A 113 -6.92 1.05 -19.99
N ILE A 114 -7.20 0.80 -18.70
CA ILE A 114 -8.21 1.52 -17.95
C ILE A 114 -7.60 2.81 -17.40
N THR A 115 -7.94 3.92 -18.03
CA THR A 115 -7.51 5.26 -17.62
C THR A 115 -8.68 6.06 -17.02
N GLY A 116 -8.31 7.03 -16.18
CA GLY A 116 -9.18 8.02 -15.56
C GLY A 116 -8.48 9.37 -15.49
N GLU A 117 -9.22 10.43 -15.14
CA GLU A 117 -8.66 11.76 -14.98
C GLU A 117 -8.98 12.27 -13.57
N TYR A 118 -8.00 12.89 -12.93
CA TYR A 118 -8.15 13.51 -11.62
C TYR A 118 -7.41 14.85 -11.60
N ARG A 119 -8.15 15.95 -11.40
CA ARG A 119 -7.61 17.32 -11.33
C ARG A 119 -6.72 17.69 -12.53
N GLY A 120 -7.05 17.21 -13.74
CA GLY A 120 -6.28 17.46 -14.96
C GLY A 120 -5.10 16.52 -15.20
N ALA A 121 -4.82 15.60 -14.27
CA ALA A 121 -3.81 14.55 -14.45
C ALA A 121 -4.47 13.24 -14.90
N ALA A 122 -3.90 12.61 -15.92
CA ALA A 122 -4.30 11.27 -16.33
C ALA A 122 -3.79 10.25 -15.31
N CYS A 123 -4.65 9.29 -14.95
CA CYS A 123 -4.35 8.22 -14.01
C CYS A 123 -4.57 6.86 -14.68
N LEU A 124 -3.70 5.90 -14.36
CA LEU A 124 -3.78 4.52 -14.80
C LEU A 124 -4.25 3.65 -13.63
N LEU A 125 -5.22 2.77 -13.89
CA LEU A 125 -5.61 1.73 -12.94
C LEU A 125 -4.56 0.62 -12.96
N VAL A 126 -4.06 0.23 -11.80
CA VAL A 126 -3.07 -0.85 -11.65
C VAL A 126 -3.46 -1.77 -10.51
N HIS A 127 -2.98 -3.01 -10.55
CA HIS A 127 -3.16 -3.94 -9.45
C HIS A 127 -2.42 -3.48 -8.19
N ASN A 128 -2.99 -3.78 -7.03
CA ASN A 128 -2.44 -3.42 -5.73
C ASN A 128 -2.19 -4.65 -4.82
N ARG A 129 -2.39 -5.86 -5.35
CA ARG A 129 -2.22 -7.11 -4.60
C ARG A 129 -1.22 -8.05 -5.27
N ALA A 130 -0.49 -8.81 -4.45
CA ALA A 130 0.27 -9.96 -4.94
C ALA A 130 -0.68 -10.98 -5.62
N PRO A 131 -0.21 -11.72 -6.64
CA PRO A 131 1.14 -11.73 -7.21
C PRO A 131 1.40 -10.66 -8.30
N PHE A 132 0.50 -9.68 -8.47
CA PHE A 132 0.56 -8.71 -9.58
C PHE A 132 1.40 -7.46 -9.30
N VAL A 133 2.12 -7.42 -8.17
CA VAL A 133 2.87 -6.25 -7.70
C VAL A 133 4.20 -6.68 -7.11
N ILE A 134 5.25 -5.96 -7.47
CA ILE A 134 6.57 -6.01 -6.82
C ILE A 134 6.75 -4.70 -6.05
N TRP A 135 6.64 -4.80 -4.73
CA TRP A 135 6.76 -3.67 -3.81
C TRP A 135 8.22 -3.32 -3.51
N PRO A 136 8.55 -2.03 -3.34
CA PRO A 136 9.85 -1.65 -2.79
C PRO A 136 10.01 -2.22 -1.37
N GLY A 137 11.25 -2.54 -0.98
CA GLY A 137 11.54 -3.06 0.36
C GLY A 137 11.22 -4.55 0.57
N THR A 138 10.81 -5.29 -0.47
CA THR A 138 10.62 -6.76 -0.39
C THR A 138 11.94 -7.55 -0.50
N GLY A 139 13.08 -6.87 -0.37
CA GLY A 139 14.42 -7.49 -0.34
C GLY A 139 15.04 -7.75 -1.71
N TRP A 140 14.43 -7.23 -2.79
CA TRP A 140 15.08 -7.14 -4.09
C TRP A 140 15.73 -5.77 -4.27
N GLY A 141 16.70 -5.70 -5.17
CA GLY A 141 17.38 -4.46 -5.54
C GLY A 141 17.85 -4.44 -6.98
N LEU A 142 18.38 -3.29 -7.38
CA LEU A 142 19.01 -3.08 -8.68
C LEU A 142 20.53 -3.20 -8.54
N LEU A 143 21.15 -4.07 -9.34
CA LEU A 143 22.60 -4.17 -9.46
C LEU A 143 23.19 -3.03 -10.32
N SER A 144 22.46 -2.60 -11.34
CA SER A 144 22.93 -1.53 -12.24
C SER A 144 21.80 -0.87 -12.99
N VAL A 145 21.93 0.43 -13.25
CA VAL A 145 21.04 1.23 -14.10
C VAL A 145 21.88 1.99 -15.14
N ARG A 146 21.56 1.79 -16.42
CA ARG A 146 22.31 2.34 -17.56
C ARG A 146 21.36 2.97 -18.57
N LYS A 147 21.68 4.19 -19.02
CA LYS A 147 21.03 4.80 -20.19
C LYS A 147 21.67 4.30 -21.48
N GLY A 148 20.85 4.12 -22.51
CA GLY A 148 21.26 3.83 -23.88
C GLY A 148 20.63 4.81 -24.86
N ALA A 149 21.38 5.12 -25.93
CA ALA A 149 21.00 6.17 -26.88
C ALA A 149 19.87 5.75 -27.84
N ALA A 150 19.81 4.47 -28.20
CA ALA A 150 18.85 3.94 -29.17
C ALA A 150 18.59 2.46 -28.91
N ASP A 151 17.31 2.09 -28.83
CA ASP A 151 16.82 0.72 -28.96
C ASP A 151 16.76 0.32 -30.44
N ASN A 152 16.19 -0.85 -30.74
CA ASN A 152 16.03 -1.34 -32.12
C ASN A 152 15.19 -0.41 -33.02
N MET A 153 14.47 0.54 -32.43
CA MET A 153 13.61 1.53 -33.11
C MET A 153 14.19 2.95 -33.05
N GLY A 154 15.44 3.11 -32.59
CA GLY A 154 16.08 4.43 -32.47
C GLY A 154 15.64 5.24 -31.26
N ARG A 155 14.86 4.66 -30.34
CA ARG A 155 14.34 5.37 -29.15
C ARG A 155 15.32 5.23 -27.99
N PRO A 156 15.50 6.27 -27.17
CA PRO A 156 16.38 6.15 -26.03
C PRO A 156 15.76 5.23 -24.98
N TYR A 157 16.62 4.54 -24.22
CA TYR A 157 16.16 3.52 -23.28
C TYR A 157 16.95 3.54 -21.97
N ILE A 158 16.34 2.98 -20.92
CA ILE A 158 16.97 2.74 -19.63
C ILE A 158 16.99 1.23 -19.39
N GLY A 159 18.18 0.66 -19.34
CA GLY A 159 18.41 -0.73 -18.99
C GLY A 159 18.75 -0.86 -17.51
N PHE A 160 18.16 -1.86 -16.87
CA PHE A 160 18.43 -2.20 -15.48
C PHE A 160 18.73 -3.68 -15.33
N ARG A 161 19.55 -4.00 -14.32
CA ARG A 161 19.80 -5.37 -13.87
C ARG A 161 19.35 -5.54 -12.45
N PHE A 162 18.58 -6.58 -12.21
CA PHE A 162 18.15 -6.98 -10.88
C PHE A 162 19.20 -7.83 -10.18
N ASP A 163 19.16 -7.85 -8.86
CA ASP A 163 19.79 -8.91 -8.09
C ASP A 163 19.05 -10.25 -8.28
N ARG A 164 19.55 -11.32 -7.66
CA ARG A 164 18.94 -12.65 -7.82
C ARG A 164 17.48 -12.68 -7.35
N VAL A 165 17.17 -12.04 -6.23
CA VAL A 165 15.82 -12.00 -5.66
C VAL A 165 14.86 -11.25 -6.58
N GLY A 166 15.27 -10.07 -7.06
CA GLY A 166 14.50 -9.27 -8.02
C GLY A 166 14.31 -9.98 -9.35
N ALA A 167 15.33 -10.68 -9.85
CA ALA A 167 15.23 -11.45 -11.07
C ALA A 167 14.18 -12.56 -10.96
N ASP A 168 14.13 -13.27 -9.83
CA ASP A 168 13.14 -14.33 -9.58
C ASP A 168 11.72 -13.76 -9.44
N LEU A 169 11.56 -12.65 -8.69
CA LEU A 169 10.27 -11.96 -8.55
C LEU A 169 9.75 -11.42 -9.88
N PHE A 170 10.62 -10.78 -10.65
CA PHE A 170 10.28 -10.20 -11.94
C PHE A 170 9.96 -11.28 -12.99
N TYR A 171 10.69 -12.40 -12.97
CA TYR A 171 10.38 -13.56 -13.80
C TYR A 171 9.00 -14.14 -13.45
N ASN A 172 8.70 -14.32 -12.17
CA ASN A 172 7.39 -14.84 -11.74
C ASN A 172 6.25 -13.88 -12.11
N LEU A 173 6.45 -12.57 -11.94
CA LEU A 173 5.49 -11.55 -12.34
C LEU A 173 5.22 -11.59 -13.85
N THR A 174 6.26 -11.59 -14.68
CA THR A 174 6.11 -11.52 -16.13
C THR A 174 5.61 -12.82 -16.73
N SER A 175 6.10 -13.97 -16.27
CA SER A 175 5.66 -15.29 -16.76
C SER A 175 4.20 -15.60 -16.46
N ALA A 176 3.65 -15.10 -15.34
CA ALA A 176 2.25 -15.27 -14.99
C ALA A 176 1.30 -14.27 -15.68
N ASN A 177 1.83 -13.25 -16.34
CA ASN A 177 1.06 -12.12 -16.88
C ASN A 177 1.45 -11.80 -18.33
N ILE A 178 1.64 -12.83 -19.15
CA ILE A 178 1.82 -12.66 -20.60
C ILE A 178 0.58 -11.98 -21.20
N ASP A 179 0.79 -11.11 -22.18
CA ASP A 179 -0.20 -10.26 -22.86
C ASP A 179 -0.88 -9.20 -21.99
N GLU A 180 -0.52 -9.09 -20.71
CA GLU A 180 -0.93 -7.99 -19.84
C GLU A 180 0.06 -6.81 -19.93
N ALA A 181 -0.38 -5.62 -19.53
CA ALA A 181 0.51 -4.46 -19.47
C ALA A 181 1.25 -4.38 -18.13
N LEU A 182 2.55 -4.12 -18.18
CA LEU A 182 3.39 -3.89 -17.02
C LEU A 182 3.53 -2.39 -16.78
N ALA A 183 2.79 -1.84 -15.80
CA ALA A 183 3.00 -0.48 -15.35
C ALA A 183 4.32 -0.38 -14.57
N ILE A 184 5.19 0.50 -15.07
CA ILE A 184 6.47 0.83 -14.48
C ILE A 184 6.32 2.19 -13.81
N ILE A 185 6.53 2.21 -12.49
CA ILE A 185 6.23 3.36 -11.65
C ILE A 185 7.53 3.82 -11.00
N VAL A 186 7.83 5.11 -11.13
CA VAL A 186 8.99 5.76 -10.53
C VAL A 186 8.48 6.98 -9.77
N ASP A 187 8.89 7.12 -8.51
CA ASP A 187 8.41 8.18 -7.60
C ASP A 187 6.88 8.35 -7.60
N GLY A 188 6.15 7.22 -7.57
CA GLY A 188 4.69 7.21 -7.54
C GLY A 188 4.00 7.62 -8.84
N LYS A 189 4.74 7.75 -9.95
CA LYS A 189 4.19 8.08 -11.27
C LYS A 189 4.50 7.01 -12.30
N VAL A 190 3.52 6.67 -13.12
CA VAL A 190 3.69 5.76 -14.26
C VAL A 190 4.55 6.45 -15.30
N VAL A 191 5.69 5.84 -15.63
CA VAL A 191 6.62 6.32 -16.66
C VAL A 191 6.48 5.54 -17.95
N SER A 192 6.02 4.28 -17.90
CA SER A 192 5.76 3.44 -19.06
C SER A 192 4.82 2.29 -18.70
N ALA A 193 4.08 1.78 -19.68
CA ALA A 193 3.17 0.64 -19.51
C ALA A 193 3.21 -0.31 -20.73
N PRO A 194 4.36 -0.97 -21.02
CA PRO A 194 4.48 -1.88 -22.15
C PRO A 194 3.70 -3.20 -21.92
N THR A 195 3.29 -3.84 -23.01
CA THR A 195 2.73 -5.20 -22.98
C THR A 195 3.83 -6.23 -22.77
N ILE A 196 3.59 -7.20 -21.89
CA ILE A 196 4.50 -8.31 -21.61
C ILE A 196 4.34 -9.36 -22.71
N SER A 197 5.32 -9.48 -23.61
CA SER A 197 5.29 -10.52 -24.65
C SER A 197 6.00 -11.82 -24.25
N THR A 198 6.96 -11.73 -23.33
CA THR A 198 7.77 -12.87 -22.88
C THR A 198 8.11 -12.72 -21.39
N ALA A 199 8.44 -13.84 -20.74
CA ALA A 199 8.95 -13.81 -19.38
C ALA A 199 10.35 -13.15 -19.37
N VAL A 200 10.54 -12.20 -18.46
CA VAL A 200 11.77 -11.44 -18.31
C VAL A 200 12.23 -11.57 -16.85
N GLY A 201 13.50 -11.90 -16.64
CA GLY A 201 14.06 -12.13 -15.30
C GLY A 201 15.10 -11.09 -14.90
N SER A 202 16.37 -11.35 -15.23
CA SER A 202 17.52 -10.62 -14.65
C SER A 202 17.79 -9.23 -15.24
N GLN A 203 17.33 -8.96 -16.46
CA GLN A 203 17.57 -7.71 -17.17
C GLN A 203 16.27 -7.23 -17.77
N ALA A 204 15.99 -5.94 -17.67
CA ALA A 204 14.86 -5.35 -18.33
C ALA A 204 15.21 -3.96 -18.86
N VAL A 205 14.42 -3.54 -19.84
CA VAL A 205 14.63 -2.31 -20.61
C VAL A 205 13.34 -1.54 -20.64
N ILE A 206 13.39 -0.28 -20.22
CA ILE A 206 12.33 0.71 -20.41
C ILE A 206 12.70 1.53 -21.65
N SER A 207 11.93 1.37 -22.71
CA SER A 207 12.00 2.21 -23.91
C SER A 207 10.76 3.08 -24.04
N GLY A 208 10.89 4.26 -24.64
CA GLY A 208 9.77 5.17 -24.86
C GLY A 208 10.21 6.50 -25.46
N ASP A 209 9.26 7.42 -25.61
CA ASP A 209 9.47 8.76 -26.15
C ASP A 209 9.99 9.71 -25.05
N PHE A 210 11.11 9.33 -24.41
CA PHE A 210 11.72 10.11 -23.35
C PHE A 210 12.69 11.15 -23.91
N THR A 211 12.70 12.34 -23.33
CA THR A 211 13.76 13.32 -23.53
C THR A 211 15.04 12.89 -22.82
N ARG A 212 16.19 13.45 -23.21
CA ARG A 212 17.47 13.14 -22.56
C ARG A 212 17.45 13.56 -21.09
N GLU A 213 16.83 14.70 -20.82
CA GLU A 213 16.65 15.28 -19.51
C GLU A 213 15.81 14.37 -18.61
N GLN A 214 14.68 13.85 -19.13
CA GLN A 214 13.85 12.87 -18.41
C GLN A 214 14.61 11.58 -18.11
N ILE A 215 15.41 11.07 -19.05
CA ILE A 215 16.23 9.88 -18.82
C ILE A 215 17.27 10.13 -17.75
N ASP A 216 17.93 11.30 -17.77
CA ASP A 216 18.95 11.63 -16.79
C ASP A 216 18.37 11.80 -15.39
N GLU A 217 17.18 12.40 -15.27
CA GLU A 217 16.43 12.48 -14.02
C GLU A 217 16.03 11.09 -13.52
N MET A 218 15.44 10.25 -14.37
CA MET A 218 15.06 8.88 -14.02
C MET A 218 16.27 8.04 -13.58
N VAL A 219 17.37 8.09 -14.32
CA VAL A 219 18.60 7.37 -13.97
C VAL A 219 19.17 7.88 -12.65
N LYS A 220 19.09 9.20 -12.39
CA LYS A 220 19.53 9.79 -11.13
C LYS A 220 18.68 9.29 -9.96
N VAL A 221 17.35 9.23 -10.11
CA VAL A 221 16.44 8.68 -9.11
C VAL A 221 16.77 7.21 -8.87
N LEU A 222 16.72 6.38 -9.91
CA LEU A 222 16.93 4.94 -9.80
C LEU A 222 18.32 4.53 -9.28
N ARG A 223 19.36 5.36 -9.49
CA ARG A 223 20.72 5.10 -8.98
C ARG A 223 20.90 5.43 -7.51
N LYS A 224 20.09 6.33 -6.92
CA LYS A 224 20.15 6.58 -5.47
C LYS A 224 19.88 5.29 -4.69
N ASP A 225 19.15 4.38 -5.32
CA ASP A 225 18.70 3.13 -4.74
C ASP A 225 19.57 1.94 -5.13
N VAL A 226 20.47 2.12 -6.10
CA VAL A 226 21.58 1.22 -6.35
C VAL A 226 22.65 1.51 -5.30
N LEU A 227 22.41 1.11 -4.05
CA LEU A 227 23.47 1.03 -3.06
C LEU A 227 24.38 -0.13 -3.44
N PRO A 228 25.71 0.09 -3.58
CA PRO A 228 26.63 -1.01 -3.73
C PRO A 228 26.66 -1.72 -2.37
N ALA A 229 26.25 -2.99 -2.32
CA ALA A 229 26.58 -3.85 -1.20
C ALA A 229 27.83 -4.68 -1.56
N PRO A 230 29.06 -4.17 -1.42
CA PRO A 230 30.21 -5.05 -1.26
C PRO A 230 30.12 -5.60 0.17
N GLY A 231 29.57 -6.81 0.31
CA GLY A 231 29.69 -7.57 1.55
C GLY A 231 28.52 -7.50 2.52
N SER A 232 27.26 -7.49 2.04
CA SER A 232 26.21 -8.10 2.87
C SER A 232 26.41 -9.61 2.82
N THR A 233 27.36 -10.11 3.63
CA THR A 233 27.15 -11.38 4.29
C THR A 233 25.73 -11.27 4.85
N THR A 234 24.83 -12.11 4.35
CA THR A 234 23.59 -12.41 5.04
C THR A 234 24.01 -12.93 6.40
N ALA A 235 24.26 -12.04 7.36
CA ALA A 235 24.19 -12.38 8.74
C ALA A 235 22.77 -12.92 8.90
N PRO A 236 22.57 -14.19 9.31
CA PRO A 236 21.24 -14.61 9.70
C PRO A 236 20.76 -13.57 10.70
N ARG A 237 19.57 -12.99 10.45
CA ARG A 237 18.95 -12.03 11.35
C ARG A 237 19.21 -12.52 12.76
N SER A 238 19.92 -11.70 13.54
CA SER A 238 19.97 -11.83 14.97
C SER A 238 18.55 -12.15 15.41
N ALA A 239 18.35 -13.39 15.87
CA ALA A 239 17.16 -13.80 16.55
C ALA A 239 17.10 -12.94 17.81
N THR A 240 16.45 -11.77 17.71
CA THR A 240 16.23 -10.92 18.86
C THR A 240 15.25 -11.65 19.77
N ALA A 241 15.88 -12.32 20.73
CA ALA A 241 15.44 -12.70 22.06
C ALA A 241 14.27 -13.71 22.16
N PRO A 242 14.49 -14.83 22.85
CA PRO A 242 13.42 -15.72 23.28
C PRO A 242 12.61 -15.02 24.38
N ARG A 243 11.45 -14.45 24.04
CA ARG A 243 10.42 -14.09 25.04
C ARG A 243 9.70 -15.35 25.52
N VAL A 244 10.43 -16.26 26.17
CA VAL A 244 9.85 -17.40 26.90
C VAL A 244 10.63 -17.77 28.17
N ILE A 245 11.79 -17.16 28.45
CA ILE A 245 12.62 -17.58 29.60
C ILE A 245 12.00 -17.18 30.95
N LYS A 246 11.18 -16.11 31.03
CA LYS A 246 10.61 -15.67 32.32
C LYS A 246 9.59 -16.65 32.92
N THR A 247 8.91 -17.47 32.13
CA THR A 247 7.90 -18.41 32.67
C THR A 247 8.54 -19.69 33.23
N TYR A 248 9.58 -20.22 32.58
CA TYR A 248 10.23 -21.46 33.02
C TYR A 248 11.00 -21.31 34.34
N VAL A 249 11.59 -20.14 34.58
CA VAL A 249 12.32 -19.88 35.84
C VAL A 249 11.37 -19.83 37.04
N ILE A 250 10.19 -19.23 36.89
CA ILE A 250 9.18 -19.18 37.96
C ILE A 250 8.61 -20.58 38.21
N ALA A 251 8.33 -21.35 37.16
CA ALA A 251 7.84 -22.73 37.30
C ALA A 251 8.88 -23.64 38.01
N ALA A 252 10.17 -23.52 37.68
CA ALA A 252 11.22 -24.30 38.32
C ALA A 252 11.36 -23.98 39.82
N LEU A 253 11.24 -22.71 40.21
CA LEU A 253 11.33 -22.29 41.61
C LEU A 253 10.19 -22.88 42.46
N LEU A 254 8.96 -22.90 41.93
CA LEU A 254 7.80 -23.46 42.63
C LEU A 254 7.92 -24.99 42.83
N ILE A 255 8.50 -25.69 41.86
CA ILE A 255 8.74 -27.14 41.97
C ILE A 255 9.77 -27.43 43.08
N VAL A 256 10.86 -26.67 43.15
CA VAL A 256 11.88 -26.85 44.19
C VAL A 256 11.32 -26.58 45.58
N LEU A 257 10.54 -25.50 45.75
CA LEU A 257 9.88 -25.19 47.03
C LEU A 257 8.86 -26.27 47.41
N GLY A 258 8.10 -26.79 46.44
CA GLY A 258 7.15 -27.89 46.67
C GLY A 258 7.83 -29.16 47.15
N ILE A 259 8.91 -29.58 46.47
CA ILE A 259 9.68 -30.78 46.85
C ILE A 259 10.32 -30.60 48.23
N SER A 260 10.90 -29.42 48.51
CA SER A 260 11.52 -29.14 49.83
C SER A 260 10.50 -29.19 50.96
N THR A 261 9.30 -28.65 50.76
CA THR A 261 8.21 -28.69 51.75
C THR A 261 7.72 -30.12 51.99
N LEU A 262 7.59 -30.91 50.91
CA LEU A 262 7.18 -32.32 51.00
C LEU A 262 8.21 -33.15 51.78
N VAL A 263 9.49 -32.97 51.49
CA VAL A 263 10.58 -33.64 52.20
C VAL A 263 10.54 -33.26 53.69
N TYR A 264 10.40 -31.98 54.03
CA TYR A 264 10.28 -31.57 55.42
C TYR A 264 9.11 -32.25 56.15
N PHE A 265 7.95 -32.40 55.50
CA PHE A 265 6.79 -33.06 56.08
C PHE A 265 6.98 -34.59 56.25
N VAL A 266 7.73 -35.24 55.35
CA VAL A 266 7.99 -36.68 55.45
C VAL A 266 9.02 -37.01 56.54
N TYR A 267 9.98 -36.12 56.77
CA TYR A 267 11.07 -36.33 57.74
C TYR A 267 10.80 -35.73 59.13
N ARG A 268 9.64 -35.13 59.35
CA ARG A 268 9.18 -34.62 60.64
C ARG A 268 8.05 -35.47 61.19
#